data_AF-A0A382VZ74-F1
#
_entry.id   AF-A0A382VZ74-F1
#
_cell.length_a   1.000
_cell.length_b   1.000
_cell.length_c   1.000
_cell.angle_alpha   90.00
_cell.angle_beta   90.00
_cell.angle_gamma   90.00
#
_symmetry.space_group_name_H-M   'P 1'
#
loop_
_entity.id
_entity.type
_entity.pdbx_description
1 polymer ?
#
loop_
_entity_poly.entity_id
_entity_poly.type
_entity_poly.pdbx_seq_one_letter_code
_entity_poly.pdbx_strand_id
1 'polypeptide(L)' 'MAEQDSLITEEMQATIGVKSEPWTLEIDKTSVRMFARSVGYTDPVFYDEEEAKKAGYRNLPAPAGYLGTPIFNP' A
#
# COMPACT_ATOMS: atom_id res chain seq x y z
N MET A 1 27.08 33.99 -9.87
CA MET A 1 26.23 33.00 -9.17
C MET A 1 26.37 31.72 -9.96
N ALA A 2 26.87 30.64 -9.35
CA ALA A 2 26.99 29.38 -10.07
C ALA A 2 25.59 28.83 -10.32
N GLU A 3 25.24 28.56 -11.57
CA GLU A 3 24.11 27.71 -11.90
C GLU A 3 24.39 26.32 -11.29
N GLN A 4 23.47 25.87 -10.44
CA GLN A 4 23.49 24.52 -9.92
C GLN A 4 22.69 23.66 -10.90
N ASP A 5 23.31 22.61 -11.43
CA ASP A 5 22.62 21.66 -12.28
C ASP A 5 21.42 21.04 -11.53
N SER A 6 20.33 20.78 -12.26
CA SER A 6 19.12 20.16 -11.69
C SER A 6 19.43 18.75 -11.19
N LEU A 7 19.00 18.43 -9.96
CA LEU A 7 19.04 17.05 -9.43
C LEU A 7 18.07 16.11 -10.16
N ILE A 8 17.09 16.65 -10.88
CA ILE A 8 16.14 15.88 -11.67
C ILE A 8 16.73 15.67 -13.06
N THR A 9 17.16 14.44 -13.33
CA THR A 9 17.76 14.04 -14.61
C THR A 9 16.72 14.07 -15.73
N GLU A 10 17.19 14.16 -16.98
CA GLU A 10 16.33 14.04 -18.16
C GLU A 10 15.54 12.72 -18.17
N GLU A 11 16.17 11.62 -17.73
CA GLU A 11 15.53 10.31 -17.58
C GLU A 11 14.35 10.35 -16.60
N MET A 12 14.51 11.01 -15.44
CA MET A 12 13.40 11.18 -14.48
C MET A 12 12.28 12.04 -15.07
N GLN A 13 12.61 13.14 -15.75
CA GLN A 13 11.61 14.01 -16.39
C GLN A 13 10.82 13.27 -17.46
N ALA A 14 11.47 12.37 -18.21
CA ALA A 14 10.83 11.56 -19.24
C ALA A 14 9.73 10.62 -18.71
N THR A 15 9.66 10.38 -17.39
CA THR A 15 8.61 9.55 -16.77
C THR A 15 7.31 10.31 -16.48
N ILE A 16 7.31 11.65 -16.54
CA ILE A 16 6.12 12.45 -16.25
C ILE A 16 5.04 12.17 -17.31
N GLY A 17 3.83 11.85 -16.86
CA GLY A 17 2.70 11.53 -17.74
C GLY A 17 2.76 10.12 -18.35
N VAL A 18 3.80 9.33 -18.06
CA VAL A 18 3.90 7.94 -18.48
C VAL A 18 3.10 7.06 -17.53
N LYS A 19 2.18 6.27 -18.08
CA LYS A 19 1.43 5.26 -17.32
C LYS A 19 2.30 4.03 -17.11
N SER A 20 2.39 3.53 -15.88
CA SER A 20 3.06 2.26 -15.62
C SER A 20 2.27 1.08 -16.16
N GLU A 21 2.95 -0.05 -16.34
CA GLU A 21 2.27 -1.34 -16.43
C GLU A 21 1.45 -1.62 -15.15
N PRO A 22 0.41 -2.48 -15.22
CA PRO A 22 -0.31 -2.92 -14.04
C PRO A 22 0.59 -3.61 -13.02
N TRP A 23 0.31 -3.40 -11.74
CA TRP A 23 1.03 -4.03 -10.64
C TRP A 23 0.15 -5.06 -9.94
N THR A 24 0.74 -6.20 -9.59
CA THR A 24 0.10 -7.16 -8.68
C THR A 24 0.47 -6.81 -7.25
N LEU A 25 -0.56 -6.57 -6.43
CA LEU A 25 -0.41 -6.27 -5.01
C LEU A 25 -0.97 -7.43 -4.19
N GLU A 26 -0.21 -7.90 -3.21
CA GLU A 26 -0.64 -8.90 -2.26
C GLU A 26 -1.39 -8.27 -1.08
N ILE A 27 -2.47 -8.92 -0.67
CA ILE A 27 -3.19 -8.58 0.56
C ILE A 27 -3.05 -9.76 1.51
N ASP A 28 -2.26 -9.56 2.56
CA ASP A 28 -2.05 -10.54 3.61
C ASP A 28 -2.49 -9.98 4.98
N LYS A 29 -2.69 -10.88 5.94
CA LYS A 29 -3.17 -10.52 7.27
C LYS A 29 -2.20 -9.63 8.05
N THR A 30 -0.91 -9.86 7.89
CA THR A 30 0.14 -9.11 8.58
C THR A 30 0.19 -7.69 8.05
N SER A 31 0.19 -7.50 6.73
CA SER A 31 0.21 -6.18 6.11
C SER A 31 -1.07 -5.38 6.38
N VAL A 32 -2.24 -6.03 6.39
CA VAL A 32 -3.50 -5.42 6.86
C VAL A 32 -3.38 -4.89 8.29
N ARG A 33 -2.88 -5.70 9.23
CA ARG A 33 -2.67 -5.29 10.63
C ARG A 33 -1.65 -4.16 10.75
N MET A 34 -0.55 -4.23 10.00
CA MET A 34 0.48 -3.19 10.02
C MET A 34 -0.06 -1.86 9.50
N PHE A 35 -0.81 -1.87 8.40
CA PHE A 35 -1.42 -0.66 7.86
C PHE A 35 -2.43 -0.08 8.85
N ALA A 36 -3.38 -0.89 9.32
CA ALA A 36 -4.39 -0.48 10.29
C ALA A 36 -3.75 0.18 11.53
N ARG A 37 -2.67 -0.41 12.07
CA ARG A 37 -1.94 0.16 13.21
C ARG A 37 -1.28 1.48 12.85
N SER A 38 -0.62 1.55 11.69
CA SER A 38 0.15 2.73 11.26
C SER A 38 -0.73 3.96 11.07
N VAL A 39 -1.97 3.77 10.59
CA VAL A 39 -2.94 4.85 10.39
C VAL A 39 -3.90 5.04 11.58
N GLY A 40 -3.70 4.32 12.68
CA GLY A 40 -4.44 4.53 13.93
C GLY A 40 -5.84 3.90 14.00
N TYR A 41 -6.16 2.91 13.17
CA TYR A 41 -7.41 2.17 13.30
C TYR A 41 -7.42 1.37 14.60
N THR A 42 -8.56 1.36 15.29
CA THR A 42 -8.74 0.65 16.57
C THR A 42 -9.80 -0.44 16.51
N ASP A 43 -10.58 -0.50 15.43
CA ASP A 43 -11.62 -1.52 15.25
C ASP A 43 -10.99 -2.93 15.18
N PRO A 44 -11.38 -3.86 16.08
CA PRO A 44 -10.89 -5.23 16.08
C PRO A 44 -11.06 -5.98 14.76
N VAL A 45 -11.99 -5.56 13.89
CA VAL A 45 -12.26 -6.20 12.59
C VAL A 45 -11.00 -6.26 11.70
N PHE A 46 -10.04 -5.36 11.89
CA PHE A 46 -8.77 -5.33 11.14
C PHE A 46 -7.63 -6.12 11.81
N TYR A 47 -7.85 -6.66 13.01
CA TYR A 47 -6.81 -7.29 13.83
C TYR A 47 -7.12 -8.75 14.19
N ASP A 48 -8.39 -9.03 14.49
CA ASP A 48 -8.89 -10.32 14.94
C ASP A 48 -9.78 -10.96 13.87
N GLU A 49 -9.43 -12.16 13.45
CA GLU A 49 -10.16 -12.88 12.40
C GLU A 49 -11.54 -13.33 12.85
N GLU A 50 -11.72 -13.64 14.13
CA GLU A 50 -13.01 -14.06 14.67
C GLU A 50 -13.96 -12.87 14.75
N GLU A 51 -13.47 -11.69 15.16
CA GLU A 51 -14.26 -10.45 15.10
C GLU A 51 -14.62 -10.07 13.66
N ALA A 52 -13.67 -10.22 12.72
CA ALA A 52 -13.94 -10.02 11.30
C ALA A 52 -15.02 -10.96 10.77
N LYS A 53 -14.96 -12.25 11.14
CA LYS A 53 -15.98 -13.24 10.75
C LYS A 53 -17.34 -12.95 11.36
N LYS A 54 -17.40 -12.56 12.64
CA LYS A 54 -18.65 -12.13 13.30
C LYS A 54 -19.28 -10.92 12.60
N ALA A 55 -18.47 -10.01 12.09
CA ALA A 55 -18.90 -8.87 11.28
C ALA A 55 -19.30 -9.25 9.83
N GLY A 56 -19.23 -10.53 9.45
CA GLY A 56 -19.66 -11.04 8.14
C GLY A 56 -18.55 -11.10 7.09
N TYR A 57 -17.30 -10.79 7.43
CA TYR A 57 -16.18 -10.92 6.51
C TYR A 57 -15.65 -12.35 6.46
N ARG A 58 -15.09 -12.75 5.31
CA ARG A 58 -14.41 -14.06 5.18
C ARG A 58 -13.11 -14.12 6.00
N ASN A 59 -12.42 -12.99 6.12
CA ASN A 59 -11.17 -12.80 6.87
C ASN A 59 -11.00 -11.31 7.20
N LEU A 60 -9.83 -10.88 7.67
CA LEU A 60 -9.53 -9.46 7.88
C LEU A 60 -9.76 -8.68 6.57
N PRO A 61 -10.64 -7.67 6.55
CA PRO A 61 -10.81 -6.81 5.39
C PRO A 61 -9.61 -5.89 5.24
N ALA A 62 -9.28 -5.51 4.00
CA ALA A 62 -8.31 -4.46 3.75
C ALA A 62 -8.84 -3.12 4.29
N PRO A 63 -8.07 -2.37 5.11
CA PRO A 63 -8.48 -1.05 5.57
C PRO A 63 -8.66 -0.10 4.38
N ALA A 64 -9.55 0.89 4.52
CA ALA A 64 -9.75 1.88 3.47
C ALA A 64 -8.44 2.63 3.16
N GLY A 65 -8.07 2.68 1.88
CA GLY A 65 -6.82 3.28 1.41
C GLY A 65 -5.61 2.33 1.38
N TYR A 66 -5.73 1.10 1.90
CA TYR A 66 -4.70 0.08 1.74
C TYR A 66 -4.88 -0.65 0.40
N LEU A 67 -3.96 -0.45 -0.54
CA LEU A 67 -4.01 -1.06 -1.87
C LEU A 67 -3.33 -2.43 -1.94
N GLY A 68 -2.59 -2.83 -0.90
CA GLY A 68 -1.79 -4.05 -0.86
C GLY A 68 -0.29 -3.77 -0.88
N THR A 69 0.51 -4.84 -0.80
CA THR A 69 1.97 -4.80 -0.84
C THR A 69 2.47 -5.27 -2.21
N PRO A 70 3.35 -4.53 -2.90
CA PRO A 70 3.91 -4.99 -4.16
C PRO A 70 4.62 -6.33 -4.02
N ILE A 71 4.31 -7.27 -4.91
CA ILE A 71 5.02 -8.55 -4.96
C ILE A 71 6.33 -8.35 -5.72
N PHE A 72 7.46 -8.48 -5.04
CA PHE A 72 8.79 -8.51 -5.67
C PHE A 72 9.31 -9.94 -5.67
N ASN A 73 9.39 -10.54 -6.86
CA ASN A 73 10.05 -11.82 -7.08
C ASN A 73 11.38 -11.53 -7.81
N PRO A 74 12.55 -11.66 -7.14
CA PRO A 74 13.85 -11.28 -7.69
C PRO A 74 14.25 -12.08 -8.94
#